data_AF-A0A945PYT9-F1
#
_entry.id   AF-A0A945PYT9-F1
#
_cell.length_a   1.000
_cell.length_b   1.000
_cell.length_c   1.000
_cell.angle_alpha   90.00
_cell.angle_beta   90.00
_cell.angle_gamma   90.00
#
_symmetry.space_group_name_H-M   'P 1'
#
loop_
_entity.id
_entity.type
_entity.pdbx_description
1 polymer ?
#
loop_
_entity_poly.entity_id
_entity_poly.type
_entity_poly.pdbx_seq_one_letter_code
_entity_poly.pdbx_strand_id
1 'polypeptide(L)'
;MMKIRFPISMTVALIFFLATTAFAAVGPGAKSLLDNGADLSLTAEQTAKIEVIVRETSNEFRRIGAAERGNPGRAAKLDALRSASQKEALALLRADQLSKWEQLAGPVSSSRSIQQSSNDLMASRSLIIPSVEDMRNPPTPNAFGPSAGLAKTKAHPAIGEGYVILSDHQDELARHALERLAKHRGGRVLAVSSLGSLFKDPAEFKRIQKMLRKLKPRFVAVAPRLESYRENMHLSILKLLAGLDSDPQLDAFPGYLVASDAAKLSELVERTINYKVLGKDRITPVSIGAIEDNDSRRYRSYQKAKVVQKMFSQQDKESPAIIITTRKSHTERADFPQLKSSEGNISMLPNAARQTFASLSAPATQVLNENNVLFMFGHGTPERIVGTQVDAFAGIDFSDELVFCGSCMSASPYSADRLNLDSKKDDKRFAFHAMDNGSVMILGHMGTCGGFPKVYPMAEHVMDGLSSGEAYQRLMNSIIGTKAIPAYSRAAPCKGCQSRSG
;
A
#
# COMPACT_ATOMS: atom_id res chain seq x y z
N MET A 1 5.40 -16.39 -74.80
CA MET A 1 5.69 -14.96 -75.04
C MET A 1 5.03 -14.11 -73.97
N MET A 2 5.57 -12.92 -73.73
CA MET A 2 5.27 -12.05 -72.58
C MET A 2 3.94 -11.31 -72.71
N LYS A 3 3.17 -11.19 -71.62
CA LYS A 3 2.65 -9.89 -71.13
C LYS A 3 2.20 -9.96 -69.67
N ILE A 4 2.58 -8.91 -68.94
CA ILE A 4 2.47 -8.79 -67.48
C ILE A 4 1.12 -8.16 -67.10
N ARG A 5 0.52 -8.62 -66.00
CA ARG A 5 -0.27 -7.79 -65.07
C ARG A 5 -0.32 -8.49 -63.70
N PHE A 6 0.21 -7.82 -62.66
CA PHE A 6 0.01 -8.24 -61.27
C PHE A 6 -1.46 -8.07 -60.87
N PRO A 7 -1.96 -8.93 -59.97
CA PRO A 7 -2.31 -8.37 -58.66
C PRO A 7 -1.88 -9.24 -57.46
N ILE A 8 -1.32 -8.55 -56.47
CA ILE A 8 -1.52 -8.71 -55.02
C ILE A 8 -2.03 -10.08 -54.54
N SER A 9 -1.16 -10.84 -53.89
CA SER A 9 -1.55 -11.89 -52.94
C SER A 9 -0.53 -11.96 -51.81
N MET A 10 -0.98 -11.76 -50.56
CA MET A 10 -0.39 -12.42 -49.40
C MET A 10 -1.33 -12.36 -48.18
N THR A 11 -1.83 -13.52 -47.81
CA THR A 11 -2.26 -13.86 -46.45
C THR A 11 -1.03 -13.98 -45.54
N VAL A 12 -1.22 -13.92 -44.20
CA VAL A 12 -0.48 -14.64 -43.12
C VAL A 12 0.11 -13.76 -41.97
N ALA A 13 -0.14 -14.26 -40.74
CA ALA A 13 0.52 -14.04 -39.44
C ALA A 13 0.45 -12.65 -38.75
N LEU A 14 -0.07 -12.47 -37.53
CA LEU A 14 0.20 -13.12 -36.22
C LEU A 14 1.53 -12.68 -35.54
N ILE A 15 1.40 -12.14 -34.31
CA ILE A 15 2.43 -11.92 -33.26
C ILE A 15 3.56 -10.89 -33.54
N PHE A 16 3.62 -9.80 -32.76
CA PHE A 16 4.63 -9.65 -31.68
C PHE A 16 4.47 -8.36 -30.84
N PHE A 17 3.90 -8.53 -29.64
CA PHE A 17 4.20 -7.70 -28.49
C PHE A 17 5.63 -8.01 -28.04
N LEU A 18 6.61 -7.12 -28.23
CA LEU A 18 7.93 -7.24 -27.57
C LEU A 18 8.74 -5.93 -27.59
N ALA A 19 9.62 -5.80 -26.59
CA ALA A 19 10.76 -4.88 -26.49
C ALA A 19 10.50 -3.36 -26.33
N THR A 20 10.35 -2.93 -25.06
CA THR A 20 11.01 -1.70 -24.55
C THR A 20 11.52 -1.89 -23.11
N THR A 21 12.62 -2.61 -22.93
CA THR A 21 13.42 -2.54 -21.70
C THR A 21 14.92 -2.43 -22.02
N ALA A 22 15.47 -1.24 -21.82
CA ALA A 22 16.90 -0.98 -21.59
C ALA A 22 17.10 0.54 -21.44
N PHE A 23 17.26 1.08 -20.24
CA PHE A 23 17.82 2.42 -20.02
C PHE A 23 18.48 2.49 -18.64
N ALA A 24 19.80 2.67 -18.64
CA ALA A 24 20.59 3.18 -17.54
C ALA A 24 21.86 3.79 -18.17
N ALA A 25 22.26 5.00 -17.74
CA ALA A 25 23.46 5.73 -18.13
C ALA A 25 23.77 5.84 -19.65
N VAL A 26 23.23 6.86 -20.34
CA VAL A 26 23.87 8.19 -20.51
C VAL A 26 22.78 9.11 -21.09
N GLY A 27 22.15 9.90 -20.23
CA GLY A 27 20.99 10.71 -20.58
C GLY A 27 19.79 9.90 -21.11
N PRO A 28 18.67 10.56 -21.40
CA PRO A 28 17.45 9.90 -21.88
C PRO A 28 17.41 9.61 -23.41
N GLY A 29 18.51 9.84 -24.15
CA GLY A 29 18.65 9.52 -25.57
C GLY A 29 17.88 10.46 -26.50
N ALA A 30 18.21 10.48 -27.80
CA ALA A 30 17.58 11.39 -28.78
C ALA A 30 16.04 11.37 -28.79
N LYS A 31 15.42 10.21 -28.51
CA LYS A 31 13.96 10.04 -28.50
C LYS A 31 13.25 10.90 -27.44
N SER A 32 13.91 11.16 -26.32
CA SER A 32 13.33 11.95 -25.24
C SER A 32 13.08 13.41 -25.60
N LEU A 33 13.80 13.97 -26.57
CA LEU A 33 13.52 15.30 -27.10
C LEU A 33 12.19 15.31 -27.86
N LEU A 34 11.87 14.25 -28.61
CA LEU A 34 10.56 14.08 -29.27
C LEU A 34 9.44 13.89 -28.23
N ASP A 35 9.69 13.09 -27.19
CA ASP A 35 8.71 12.80 -26.14
C ASP A 35 8.38 14.07 -25.32
N ASN A 36 9.30 15.04 -25.24
CA ASN A 36 9.09 16.38 -24.67
C ASN A 36 8.86 17.46 -25.74
N GLY A 37 8.55 17.09 -26.99
CA GLY A 37 8.58 18.00 -28.13
C GLY A 37 7.63 19.20 -28.03
N ALA A 38 6.48 19.01 -27.36
CA ALA A 38 5.53 20.09 -27.05
C ALA A 38 6.12 21.08 -26.03
N ASP A 39 6.70 20.58 -24.93
CA ASP A 39 7.31 21.41 -23.90
C ASP A 39 8.56 22.13 -24.41
N LEU A 40 9.39 21.48 -25.22
CA LEU A 40 10.54 22.10 -25.90
C LEU A 40 10.14 23.01 -27.08
N SER A 41 8.87 23.03 -27.47
CA SER A 41 8.35 23.80 -28.61
C SER A 41 9.17 23.56 -29.89
N LEU A 42 9.43 22.29 -30.19
CA LEU A 42 10.21 21.89 -31.37
C LEU A 42 9.50 22.28 -32.67
N THR A 43 10.25 22.79 -33.65
CA THR A 43 9.70 23.01 -34.99
C THR A 43 9.48 21.67 -35.70
N ALA A 44 8.59 21.64 -36.70
CA ALA A 44 8.37 20.44 -37.52
C ALA A 44 9.68 19.94 -38.18
N GLU A 45 10.60 20.84 -38.52
CA GLU A 45 11.92 20.49 -39.06
C GLU A 45 12.85 19.88 -38.01
N GLN A 46 12.88 20.43 -36.79
CA GLN A 46 13.63 19.84 -35.66
C GLN A 46 13.10 18.44 -35.34
N THR A 47 11.79 18.28 -35.23
CA THR A 47 11.11 16.99 -35.00
C THR A 47 11.48 15.97 -36.08
N ALA A 48 11.36 16.32 -37.37
CA ALA A 48 11.71 15.42 -38.47
C ALA A 48 13.20 15.00 -38.47
N LYS A 49 14.11 15.93 -38.16
CA LYS A 49 15.56 15.62 -38.05
C LYS A 49 15.86 14.71 -36.85
N ILE A 50 15.25 14.95 -35.70
CA ILE A 50 15.43 14.11 -34.50
C ILE A 50 14.81 12.71 -34.72
N GLU A 51 13.67 12.59 -35.43
CA GLU A 51 13.09 11.30 -35.81
C GLU A 51 14.03 10.44 -36.67
N VAL A 52 14.78 11.05 -37.60
CA VAL A 52 15.82 10.37 -38.39
C VAL A 52 16.91 9.82 -37.47
N ILE A 53 17.49 10.65 -36.60
CA ILE A 53 18.52 10.25 -35.61
C ILE A 53 18.02 9.09 -34.75
N VAL A 54 16.78 9.18 -34.24
CA VAL A 54 16.16 8.13 -33.40
C VAL A 54 15.98 6.82 -34.16
N ARG A 55 15.55 6.87 -35.43
CA ARG A 55 15.35 5.70 -36.28
C ARG A 55 16.67 5.00 -36.60
N GLU A 56 17.70 5.75 -36.95
CA GLU A 56 19.03 5.22 -37.27
C GLU A 56 19.71 4.63 -36.03
N THR A 57 19.65 5.35 -34.90
CA THR A 57 20.07 4.84 -33.59
C THR A 57 19.35 3.53 -33.25
N SER A 58 18.04 3.43 -33.50
CA SER A 58 17.25 2.22 -33.21
C SER A 58 17.58 1.04 -34.13
N ASN A 59 18.03 1.30 -35.36
CA ASN A 59 18.53 0.26 -36.27
C ASN A 59 19.89 -0.26 -35.80
N GLU A 60 20.81 0.64 -35.48
CA GLU A 60 22.16 0.29 -35.04
C GLU A 60 22.16 -0.37 -33.66
N PHE A 61 21.30 0.09 -32.74
CA PHE A 61 21.09 -0.53 -31.44
C PHE A 61 20.62 -1.98 -31.56
N ARG A 62 19.73 -2.28 -32.52
CA ARG A 62 19.28 -3.65 -32.82
C ARG A 62 20.42 -4.49 -33.43
N ARG A 63 21.22 -3.91 -34.33
CA ARG A 63 22.38 -4.56 -34.96
C ARG A 63 23.42 -4.98 -33.91
N ILE A 64 23.87 -4.04 -33.07
CA ILE A 64 24.81 -4.31 -31.96
C ILE A 64 24.19 -5.27 -30.94
N GLY A 65 22.92 -5.06 -30.57
CA GLY A 65 22.20 -5.89 -29.60
C GLY A 65 22.10 -7.38 -30.01
N ALA A 66 22.02 -7.65 -31.31
CA ALA A 66 22.03 -8.98 -31.90
C ALA A 66 23.45 -9.56 -32.05
N ALA A 67 24.39 -8.78 -32.62
CA ALA A 67 25.74 -9.24 -32.94
C ALA A 67 26.62 -9.51 -31.70
N GLU A 68 26.44 -8.74 -30.63
CA GLU A 68 27.30 -8.77 -29.43
C GLU A 68 26.66 -9.54 -28.25
N ARG A 69 25.70 -10.42 -28.52
CA ARG A 69 24.92 -11.11 -27.47
C ARG A 69 25.81 -12.02 -26.62
N GLY A 70 25.99 -11.64 -25.35
CA GLY A 70 26.85 -12.36 -24.40
C GLY A 70 28.21 -11.70 -24.17
N ASN A 71 28.60 -10.70 -24.99
CA ASN A 71 29.83 -9.95 -24.79
C ASN A 71 29.70 -8.98 -23.59
N PRO A 72 30.60 -9.03 -22.58
CA PRO A 72 30.61 -8.07 -21.47
C PRO A 72 30.68 -6.60 -21.91
N GLY A 73 31.39 -6.31 -23.01
CA GLY A 73 31.53 -4.96 -23.57
C GLY A 73 30.27 -4.42 -24.28
N ARG A 74 29.20 -5.23 -24.43
CA ARG A 74 28.00 -4.84 -25.17
C ARG A 74 27.30 -3.61 -24.56
N ALA A 75 27.21 -3.52 -23.23
CA ALA A 75 26.52 -2.42 -22.55
C ALA A 75 27.18 -1.07 -22.92
N ALA A 76 28.50 -0.96 -22.70
CA ALA A 76 29.27 0.25 -23.03
C ALA A 76 29.13 0.69 -24.50
N LYS A 77 29.10 -0.25 -25.46
CA LYS A 77 28.86 0.09 -26.89
C LYS A 77 27.46 0.65 -27.13
N LEU A 78 26.44 0.05 -26.53
CA LEU A 78 25.04 0.48 -26.66
C LEU A 78 24.78 1.84 -26.00
N ASP A 79 25.47 2.14 -24.90
CA ASP A 79 25.34 3.40 -24.18
C ASP A 79 26.17 4.53 -24.82
N ALA A 80 27.33 4.22 -25.40
CA ALA A 80 28.07 5.16 -26.27
C ALA A 80 27.24 5.60 -27.50
N LEU A 81 26.53 4.67 -28.14
CA LEU A 81 25.62 4.97 -29.27
C LEU A 81 24.47 5.92 -28.86
N ARG A 82 23.91 5.74 -27.65
CA ARG A 82 22.88 6.63 -27.09
C ARG A 82 23.43 8.01 -26.74
N SER A 83 24.63 8.05 -26.17
CA SER A 83 25.35 9.29 -25.85
C SER A 83 25.57 10.14 -27.10
N ALA A 84 26.05 9.51 -28.18
CA ALA A 84 26.33 10.16 -29.45
C ALA A 84 25.05 10.72 -30.09
N SER A 85 24.02 9.89 -30.23
CA SER A 85 22.73 10.31 -30.81
C SER A 85 22.01 11.39 -30.00
N GLN A 86 22.10 11.37 -28.66
CA GLN A 86 21.58 12.47 -27.85
C GLN A 86 22.37 13.77 -28.07
N LYS A 87 23.70 13.71 -28.13
CA LYS A 87 24.53 14.90 -28.41
C LYS A 87 24.21 15.51 -29.78
N GLU A 88 24.01 14.67 -30.78
CA GLU A 88 23.59 15.07 -32.13
C GLU A 88 22.20 15.71 -32.14
N ALA A 89 21.22 15.11 -31.44
CA ALA A 89 19.87 15.66 -31.33
C ALA A 89 19.83 16.98 -30.53
N LEU A 90 20.67 17.14 -29.51
CA LEU A 90 20.80 18.39 -28.75
C LEU A 90 21.43 19.53 -29.57
N ALA A 91 22.32 19.21 -30.52
CA ALA A 91 22.89 20.21 -31.43
C ALA A 91 21.85 20.80 -32.41
N LEU A 92 20.64 20.23 -32.49
CA LEU A 92 19.52 20.78 -33.26
C LEU A 92 18.65 21.77 -32.46
N LEU A 93 18.88 21.91 -31.15
CA LEU A 93 18.12 22.83 -30.29
C LEU A 93 18.70 24.24 -30.28
N ARG A 94 17.82 25.24 -30.14
CA ARG A 94 18.21 26.62 -29.81
C ARG A 94 18.54 26.75 -28.31
N ALA A 95 19.23 27.82 -27.92
CA ALA A 95 19.65 28.05 -26.53
C ALA A 95 18.49 28.10 -25.51
N ASP A 96 17.34 28.66 -25.88
CA ASP A 96 16.11 28.65 -25.07
C ASP A 96 15.60 27.23 -24.83
N GLN A 97 15.58 26.43 -25.90
CA GLN A 97 15.16 25.03 -25.86
C GLN A 97 16.17 24.16 -25.09
N LEU A 98 17.47 24.45 -25.20
CA LEU A 98 18.53 23.74 -24.47
C LEU A 98 18.45 23.99 -22.96
N SER A 99 18.25 25.24 -22.53
CA SER A 99 18.09 25.56 -21.11
C SER A 99 16.79 24.98 -20.54
N LYS A 100 15.70 25.01 -21.31
CA LYS A 100 14.45 24.32 -20.93
C LYS A 100 14.63 22.80 -20.87
N TRP A 101 15.42 22.24 -21.79
CA TRP A 101 15.80 20.83 -21.75
C TRP A 101 16.61 20.46 -20.51
N GLU A 102 17.58 21.27 -20.09
CA GLU A 102 18.34 21.07 -18.85
C GLU A 102 17.44 21.09 -17.60
N GLN A 103 16.43 21.97 -17.59
CA GLN A 103 15.41 22.01 -16.52
C GLN A 103 14.52 20.76 -16.51
N LEU A 104 14.15 20.22 -17.68
CA LEU A 104 13.35 19.00 -17.83
C LEU A 104 14.15 17.71 -17.58
N ALA A 105 15.44 17.70 -17.92
CA ALA A 105 16.33 16.53 -17.79
C ALA A 105 16.95 16.38 -16.39
N GLY A 106 16.89 17.43 -15.57
CA GLY A 106 17.43 17.46 -14.21
C GLY A 106 18.90 17.91 -14.14
N PRO A 107 19.35 18.41 -12.98
CA PRO A 107 20.62 19.15 -12.89
C PRO A 107 21.86 18.27 -13.03
N VAL A 108 22.76 18.69 -13.92
CA VAL A 108 24.19 18.32 -13.84
C VAL A 108 24.83 19.22 -12.79
N SER A 109 25.41 18.61 -11.74
CA SER A 109 25.89 19.31 -10.54
C SER A 109 27.03 20.32 -10.83
N SER A 110 26.82 21.60 -10.45
CA SER A 110 27.93 22.51 -10.13
C SER A 110 27.57 23.56 -9.04
N SER A 111 28.40 23.60 -8.00
CA SER A 111 28.72 24.70 -7.05
C SER A 111 27.66 25.75 -6.60
N ARG A 112 27.30 25.67 -5.30
CA ARG A 112 27.12 26.75 -4.28
C ARG A 112 26.59 28.14 -4.71
N SER A 113 25.56 28.63 -4.00
CA SER A 113 25.78 29.54 -2.85
C SER A 113 24.52 29.76 -1.98
N ILE A 114 24.75 30.33 -0.80
CA ILE A 114 23.86 30.41 0.36
C ILE A 114 22.75 31.45 0.18
N GLN A 115 21.49 31.07 0.44
CA GLN A 115 20.59 31.94 1.23
C GLN A 115 19.61 31.11 2.05
N GLN A 116 19.54 31.43 3.34
CA GLN A 116 18.95 30.59 4.39
C GLN A 116 17.58 31.18 4.79
N SER A 117 16.49 30.43 4.61
CA SER A 117 15.16 30.82 5.14
C SER A 117 14.32 29.61 5.56
N SER A 118 14.17 29.46 6.88
CA SER A 118 13.04 28.91 7.67
C SER A 118 12.31 27.59 7.29
N ASN A 119 12.48 27.01 6.11
CA ASN A 119 11.82 25.77 5.68
C ASN A 119 12.59 24.50 6.05
N ASP A 120 13.91 24.58 6.30
CA ASP A 120 14.75 23.41 6.63
C ASP A 120 14.41 22.77 7.99
N LEU A 121 13.77 23.51 8.90
CA LEU A 121 13.28 22.98 10.18
C LEU A 121 12.06 22.06 10.03
N MET A 122 11.36 22.08 8.90
CA MET A 122 10.30 21.13 8.55
C MET A 122 10.76 20.05 7.56
N ALA A 123 11.79 20.32 6.75
CA ALA A 123 12.41 19.32 5.88
C ALA A 123 13.14 18.21 6.68
N SER A 124 13.62 18.50 7.89
CA SER A 124 14.33 17.55 8.77
C SER A 124 13.45 16.49 9.46
N ARG A 125 12.16 16.37 9.12
CA ARG A 125 11.23 15.39 9.71
C ARG A 125 10.55 14.43 8.74
N SER A 126 10.92 14.43 7.45
CA SER A 126 10.49 13.38 6.52
C SER A 126 11.64 12.40 6.27
N LEU A 127 11.46 11.15 6.68
CA LEU A 127 12.44 10.09 6.47
C LEU A 127 12.66 9.85 4.97
N ILE A 128 13.87 10.15 4.49
CA ILE A 128 14.39 9.52 3.28
C ILE A 128 14.59 8.04 3.64
N ILE A 129 13.88 7.13 2.96
CA ILE A 129 14.02 5.67 3.14
C ILE A 129 14.86 5.09 2.00
N PRO A 130 16.17 4.87 2.21
CA PRO A 130 17.01 4.05 1.36
C PRO A 130 17.40 2.74 2.05
N SER A 131 18.26 1.99 1.37
CA SER A 131 17.93 0.60 1.08
C SER A 131 18.96 -0.41 1.67
N VAL A 132 18.79 -1.72 1.44
CA VAL A 132 19.71 -2.79 1.89
C VAL A 132 21.07 -2.84 1.16
N GLU A 133 21.18 -2.49 -0.14
CA GLU A 133 22.47 -2.28 -0.87
C GLU A 133 22.43 -1.75 -2.34
N ASP A 134 21.36 -1.56 -3.12
CA ASP A 134 20.04 -0.99 -2.85
C ASP A 134 18.97 -2.00 -2.38
N MET A 135 18.32 -2.78 -3.24
CA MET A 135 17.43 -3.86 -2.78
C MET A 135 17.77 -5.23 -3.36
N ARG A 136 19.03 -5.59 -3.67
CA ARG A 136 20.37 -4.96 -3.64
C ARG A 136 20.77 -4.23 -4.95
N ASN A 137 19.81 -3.83 -5.77
CA ASN A 137 19.91 -2.87 -6.89
C ASN A 137 18.47 -2.56 -7.35
N PRO A 138 18.06 -1.32 -7.69
CA PRO A 138 16.64 -1.02 -7.94
C PRO A 138 16.28 -1.28 -9.42
N PRO A 139 15.05 -1.73 -9.71
CA PRO A 139 14.65 -1.92 -11.10
C PRO A 139 14.24 -0.56 -11.72
N THR A 140 14.27 -0.44 -13.04
CA THR A 140 13.98 0.82 -13.76
C THR A 140 12.58 1.36 -13.44
N PRO A 141 12.28 2.67 -13.67
CA PRO A 141 11.01 3.29 -13.27
C PRO A 141 9.74 2.53 -13.66
N ASN A 142 9.75 1.82 -14.80
CA ASN A 142 8.62 1.04 -15.31
C ASN A 142 8.40 -0.32 -14.61
N ALA A 143 9.31 -0.75 -13.73
CA ALA A 143 9.24 -2.03 -13.03
C ALA A 143 8.58 -1.93 -11.65
N PHE A 144 8.36 -0.71 -11.16
CA PHE A 144 7.43 -0.49 -10.06
C PHE A 144 6.02 -0.39 -10.63
N GLY A 145 5.21 -1.43 -10.39
CA GLY A 145 3.75 -1.30 -10.48
C GLY A 145 3.21 -0.27 -9.47
N PRO A 146 1.89 -0.19 -9.25
CA PRO A 146 1.23 0.88 -8.47
C PRO A 146 1.53 0.93 -6.95
N SER A 147 2.68 0.41 -6.51
CA SER A 147 3.25 0.45 -5.17
C SER A 147 4.57 1.24 -5.08
N ALA A 148 4.86 2.10 -6.07
CA ALA A 148 6.12 2.87 -6.17
C ALA A 148 6.21 4.12 -5.28
N GLY A 149 5.07 4.73 -4.93
CA GLY A 149 5.03 5.97 -4.15
C GLY A 149 4.45 5.74 -2.76
N LEU A 150 5.13 6.25 -1.72
CA LEU A 150 4.46 6.52 -0.45
C LEU A 150 3.29 7.47 -0.72
N ALA A 151 2.13 7.19 -0.11
CA ALA A 151 0.97 8.05 -0.26
C ALA A 151 1.29 9.45 0.29
N LYS A 152 1.40 10.46 -0.59
CA LYS A 152 1.54 11.86 -0.17
C LYS A 152 0.23 12.30 0.46
N THR A 153 0.20 12.19 1.78
CA THR A 153 -0.91 12.61 2.63
C THR A 153 -0.87 14.12 2.84
N LYS A 154 -2.04 14.72 3.08
CA LYS A 154 -2.21 16.13 3.47
C LYS A 154 -3.27 16.18 4.57
N ALA A 155 -3.22 17.18 5.43
CA ALA A 155 -4.31 17.46 6.34
C ALA A 155 -5.58 17.83 5.54
N HIS A 156 -6.73 17.33 5.98
CA HIS A 156 -8.05 17.74 5.50
C HIS A 156 -8.93 17.99 6.73
N PRO A 157 -9.60 19.14 6.85
CA PRO A 157 -10.47 19.40 8.00
C PRO A 157 -11.63 18.40 8.04
N ALA A 158 -12.19 18.20 9.22
CA ALA A 158 -13.51 17.58 9.33
C ALA A 158 -14.60 18.66 9.26
N ILE A 159 -15.84 18.27 8.96
CA ILE A 159 -17.01 19.16 8.82
C ILE A 159 -17.42 19.85 10.14
N GLY A 160 -16.85 19.44 11.29
CA GLY A 160 -16.98 20.10 12.58
C GLY A 160 -16.33 19.30 13.71
N GLU A 161 -16.82 19.47 14.94
CA GLU A 161 -16.22 18.92 16.18
C GLU A 161 -17.00 17.73 16.80
N GLY A 162 -18.10 17.28 16.20
CA GLY A 162 -18.97 16.26 16.81
C GLY A 162 -18.36 14.85 16.88
N TYR A 163 -18.83 14.01 17.81
CA TYR A 163 -18.51 12.58 17.86
C TYR A 163 -19.78 11.76 17.58
N VAL A 164 -19.73 10.88 16.56
CA VAL A 164 -20.86 10.04 16.17
C VAL A 164 -20.43 8.58 16.10
N ILE A 165 -21.27 7.68 16.60
CA ILE A 165 -21.13 6.23 16.40
C ILE A 165 -22.23 5.77 15.45
N LEU A 166 -21.87 5.25 14.27
CA LEU A 166 -22.79 4.54 13.38
C LEU A 166 -22.80 3.07 13.77
N SER A 167 -23.97 2.48 14.04
CA SER A 167 -24.06 1.07 14.42
C SER A 167 -25.35 0.40 13.98
N ASP A 168 -25.29 -0.91 13.75
CA ASP A 168 -26.44 -1.79 13.54
C ASP A 168 -26.57 -2.91 14.59
N HIS A 169 -25.83 -2.82 15.71
CA HIS A 169 -25.97 -3.75 16.83
C HIS A 169 -27.37 -3.68 17.46
N GLN A 170 -27.97 -4.85 17.65
CA GLN A 170 -29.26 -5.02 18.34
C GLN A 170 -29.09 -5.60 19.75
N ASP A 171 -27.95 -6.23 20.03
CA ASP A 171 -27.59 -6.76 21.34
C ASP A 171 -27.49 -5.65 22.41
N GLU A 172 -28.04 -5.89 23.59
CA GLU A 172 -28.15 -4.89 24.66
C GLU A 172 -26.78 -4.52 25.27
N LEU A 173 -25.89 -5.49 25.46
CA LEU A 173 -24.54 -5.27 25.99
C LEU A 173 -23.72 -4.41 25.02
N ALA A 174 -23.74 -4.77 23.73
CA ALA A 174 -23.11 -4.00 22.66
C ALA A 174 -23.65 -2.56 22.62
N ARG A 175 -24.98 -2.39 22.68
CA ARG A 175 -25.61 -1.06 22.64
C ARG A 175 -25.23 -0.21 23.86
N HIS A 176 -25.28 -0.76 25.07
CA HIS A 176 -24.88 -0.05 26.28
C HIS A 176 -23.40 0.35 26.28
N ALA A 177 -22.51 -0.52 25.77
CA ALA A 177 -21.10 -0.16 25.58
C ALA A 177 -20.95 1.02 24.61
N LEU A 178 -21.59 0.98 23.45
CA LEU A 178 -21.52 2.08 22.47
C LEU A 178 -22.14 3.38 23.01
N GLU A 179 -23.25 3.31 23.76
CA GLU A 179 -23.84 4.47 24.44
C GLU A 179 -22.90 5.06 25.51
N ARG A 180 -22.18 4.22 26.25
CA ARG A 180 -21.16 4.63 27.21
C ARG A 180 -19.97 5.31 26.54
N LEU A 181 -19.46 4.77 25.42
CA LEU A 181 -18.41 5.42 24.61
C LEU A 181 -18.88 6.77 24.07
N ALA A 182 -20.10 6.83 23.52
CA ALA A 182 -20.68 8.06 23.02
C ALA A 182 -20.79 9.11 24.14
N LYS A 183 -21.31 8.74 25.32
CA LYS A 183 -21.39 9.62 26.49
C LYS A 183 -20.01 10.13 26.94
N HIS A 184 -19.02 9.24 27.02
CA HIS A 184 -17.65 9.60 27.39
C HIS A 184 -17.01 10.61 26.40
N ARG A 185 -17.33 10.50 25.11
CA ARG A 185 -16.82 11.39 24.05
C ARG A 185 -17.74 12.60 23.76
N GLY A 186 -18.78 12.85 24.56
CA GLY A 186 -19.76 13.93 24.33
C GLY A 186 -20.58 13.77 23.03
N GLY A 187 -20.61 12.55 22.47
CA GLY A 187 -21.19 12.21 21.18
C GLY A 187 -22.57 11.56 21.27
N ARG A 188 -22.95 10.85 20.20
CA ARG A 188 -24.18 10.05 20.14
C ARG A 188 -24.07 8.81 19.26
N VAL A 189 -24.86 7.79 19.58
CA VAL A 189 -25.09 6.65 18.70
C VAL A 189 -26.18 7.00 17.68
N LEU A 190 -25.95 6.68 16.42
CA LEU A 190 -26.92 6.66 15.33
C LEU A 190 -27.13 5.21 14.90
N ALA A 191 -28.24 4.63 15.36
CA ALA A 191 -28.64 3.30 14.94
C ALA A 191 -29.15 3.31 13.48
N VAL A 192 -28.74 2.29 12.72
CA VAL A 192 -29.28 1.91 11.41
C VAL A 192 -29.78 0.47 11.46
N SER A 193 -30.66 0.09 10.54
CA SER A 193 -31.17 -1.29 10.46
C SER A 193 -30.10 -2.32 10.08
N SER A 194 -29.15 -1.93 9.23
CA SER A 194 -28.05 -2.78 8.76
C SER A 194 -26.96 -1.95 8.09
N LEU A 195 -25.75 -1.97 8.64
CA LEU A 195 -24.57 -1.38 8.00
C LEU A 195 -24.15 -2.19 6.76
N GLY A 196 -24.30 -3.51 6.82
CA GLY A 196 -24.00 -4.44 5.72
C GLY A 196 -24.85 -4.22 4.46
N SER A 197 -26.04 -3.62 4.57
CA SER A 197 -26.93 -3.36 3.43
C SER A 197 -27.31 -1.90 3.22
N LEU A 198 -26.73 -0.95 3.97
CA LEU A 198 -26.97 0.49 3.81
C LEU A 198 -26.80 0.96 2.36
N PHE A 199 -25.86 0.36 1.62
CA PHE A 199 -25.60 0.63 0.21
C PHE A 199 -26.76 0.30 -0.75
N LYS A 200 -27.70 -0.55 -0.31
CA LYS A 200 -28.88 -0.99 -1.08
C LYS A 200 -30.12 -0.13 -0.80
N ASP A 201 -30.07 0.75 0.19
CA ASP A 201 -31.18 1.63 0.57
C ASP A 201 -30.81 3.11 0.37
N PRO A 202 -31.15 3.69 -0.81
CA PRO A 202 -30.86 5.09 -1.09
C PRO A 202 -31.61 6.08 -0.18
N ALA A 203 -32.72 5.68 0.44
CA ALA A 203 -33.50 6.54 1.32
C ALA A 203 -32.82 6.63 2.70
N GLU A 204 -32.46 5.48 3.28
CA GLU A 204 -31.72 5.40 4.53
C GLU A 204 -30.33 6.04 4.41
N PHE A 205 -29.60 5.76 3.31
CA PHE A 205 -28.30 6.39 3.05
C PHE A 205 -28.41 7.94 3.05
N LYS A 206 -29.41 8.49 2.34
CA LYS A 206 -29.65 9.95 2.33
C LYS A 206 -30.09 10.49 3.69
N ARG A 207 -30.89 9.73 4.46
CA ARG A 207 -31.30 10.10 5.83
C ARG A 207 -30.08 10.23 6.74
N ILE A 208 -29.22 9.21 6.76
CA ILE A 208 -28.01 9.21 7.59
C ILE A 208 -27.04 10.31 7.15
N GLN A 209 -26.83 10.51 5.85
CA GLN A 209 -25.97 11.60 5.37
C GLN A 209 -26.50 12.98 5.82
N LYS A 210 -27.81 13.23 5.74
CA LYS A 210 -28.43 14.45 6.24
C LYS A 210 -28.26 14.61 7.76
N MET A 211 -28.34 13.53 8.52
CA MET A 211 -28.10 13.55 9.97
C MET A 211 -26.64 13.86 10.31
N LEU A 212 -25.68 13.25 9.62
CA LEU A 212 -24.26 13.53 9.81
C LEU A 212 -23.93 14.99 9.49
N ARG A 213 -24.41 15.54 8.36
CA ARG A 213 -24.25 16.98 8.05
C ARG A 213 -24.81 17.90 9.14
N LYS A 214 -25.95 17.53 9.76
CA LYS A 214 -26.53 18.29 10.89
C LYS A 214 -25.68 18.18 12.16
N LEU A 215 -25.07 17.04 12.41
CA LEU A 215 -24.27 16.76 13.61
C LEU A 215 -22.82 17.26 13.51
N LYS A 216 -22.36 17.56 12.28
CA LYS A 216 -21.01 18.06 11.97
C LYS A 216 -19.90 17.28 12.68
N PRO A 217 -19.77 15.96 12.44
CA PRO A 217 -18.81 15.12 13.15
C PRO A 217 -17.37 15.47 12.77
N ARG A 218 -16.50 15.57 13.78
CA ARG A 218 -15.07 15.34 13.63
C ARG A 218 -14.76 13.87 13.49
N PHE A 219 -15.39 13.05 14.33
CA PHE A 219 -15.14 11.62 14.44
C PHE A 219 -16.39 10.82 14.12
N VAL A 220 -16.22 9.78 13.30
CA VAL A 220 -17.28 8.79 13.03
C VAL A 220 -16.75 7.40 13.34
N ALA A 221 -17.06 6.90 14.53
CA ALA A 221 -16.84 5.49 14.84
C ALA A 221 -17.92 4.66 14.13
N VAL A 222 -17.53 3.54 13.54
CA VAL A 222 -18.43 2.58 12.90
C VAL A 222 -18.32 1.28 13.68
N ALA A 223 -19.41 0.86 14.31
CA ALA A 223 -19.52 -0.38 15.06
C ALA A 223 -20.50 -1.31 14.32
N PRO A 224 -20.03 -2.08 13.31
CA PRO A 224 -20.84 -3.03 12.59
C PRO A 224 -20.92 -4.36 13.33
N ARG A 225 -22.09 -5.00 13.26
CA ARG A 225 -22.16 -6.44 13.58
C ARG A 225 -21.23 -7.25 12.67
N LEU A 226 -20.85 -8.45 13.12
CA LEU A 226 -19.93 -9.34 12.41
C LEU A 226 -20.38 -9.64 10.96
N GLU A 227 -21.69 -9.87 10.77
CA GLU A 227 -22.30 -10.11 9.46
C GLU A 227 -22.43 -8.85 8.59
N SER A 228 -22.31 -7.66 9.18
CA SER A 228 -22.35 -6.35 8.52
C SER A 228 -20.95 -5.84 8.15
N TYR A 229 -19.89 -6.34 8.77
CA TYR A 229 -18.52 -6.03 8.41
C TYR A 229 -18.15 -6.67 7.05
N ARG A 230 -18.29 -5.89 5.96
CA ARG A 230 -18.02 -6.32 4.57
C ARG A 230 -17.43 -5.19 3.71
N GLU A 231 -16.90 -5.52 2.54
CA GLU A 231 -16.29 -4.53 1.64
C GLU A 231 -17.31 -3.51 1.11
N ASN A 232 -18.57 -3.89 0.83
CA ASN A 232 -19.58 -2.91 0.41
C ASN A 232 -20.00 -1.99 1.56
N MET A 233 -20.06 -2.47 2.81
CA MET A 233 -20.29 -1.63 3.99
C MET A 233 -19.18 -0.58 4.09
N HIS A 234 -17.91 -1.02 4.01
CA HIS A 234 -16.76 -0.12 4.07
C HIS A 234 -16.84 0.99 3.00
N LEU A 235 -17.12 0.62 1.75
CA LEU A 235 -17.30 1.60 0.66
C LEU A 235 -18.52 2.51 0.86
N SER A 236 -19.57 2.01 1.51
CA SER A 236 -20.77 2.79 1.79
C SER A 236 -20.46 3.87 2.82
N ILE A 237 -19.71 3.53 3.88
CA ILE A 237 -19.18 4.51 4.83
C ILE A 237 -18.28 5.53 4.13
N LEU A 238 -17.34 5.10 3.29
CA LEU A 238 -16.47 6.05 2.57
C LEU A 238 -17.29 7.03 1.72
N LYS A 239 -18.33 6.58 1.00
CA LYS A 239 -19.24 7.45 0.24
C LYS A 239 -20.14 8.33 1.09
N LEU A 240 -20.52 7.85 2.27
CA LEU A 240 -21.34 8.57 3.22
C LEU A 240 -20.58 9.80 3.75
N LEU A 241 -19.29 9.60 4.08
CA LEU A 241 -18.38 10.61 4.59
C LEU A 241 -17.81 11.52 3.49
N ALA A 242 -17.48 10.99 2.31
CA ALA A 242 -17.02 11.77 1.13
C ALA A 242 -18.15 12.44 0.34
N GLY A 243 -19.20 12.83 1.06
CA GLY A 243 -20.31 13.59 0.53
C GLY A 243 -20.98 14.36 1.67
N LEU A 244 -20.26 14.67 2.74
CA LEU A 244 -20.78 15.53 3.78
C LEU A 244 -20.74 16.99 3.31
N ASP A 245 -19.72 17.40 2.56
CA ASP A 245 -19.75 18.62 1.74
C ASP A 245 -19.81 18.37 0.21
N SER A 246 -19.15 19.22 -0.58
CA SER A 246 -19.15 19.28 -2.03
C SER A 246 -17.90 18.67 -2.69
N ASP A 247 -16.81 18.48 -1.95
CA ASP A 247 -15.58 17.90 -2.48
C ASP A 247 -15.57 16.36 -2.32
N PRO A 248 -14.68 15.62 -3.01
CA PRO A 248 -14.69 14.15 -3.01
C PRO A 248 -13.90 13.52 -1.85
N GLN A 249 -13.42 14.31 -0.89
CA GLN A 249 -12.59 13.88 0.24
C GLN A 249 -13.44 13.56 1.47
N LEU A 250 -12.91 12.79 2.42
CA LEU A 250 -13.64 12.37 3.63
C LEU A 250 -13.68 13.51 4.67
N ASP A 251 -14.84 14.11 4.91
CA ASP A 251 -14.98 15.26 5.83
C ASP A 251 -15.16 14.86 7.30
N ALA A 252 -14.70 13.68 7.69
CA ALA A 252 -14.64 13.22 9.06
C ALA A 252 -13.53 12.18 9.23
N PHE A 253 -13.13 11.93 10.47
CA PHE A 253 -12.11 10.97 10.86
C PHE A 253 -12.78 9.63 11.24
N PRO A 254 -12.78 8.60 10.36
CA PRO A 254 -13.49 7.36 10.63
C PRO A 254 -12.64 6.37 11.43
N GLY A 255 -13.25 5.64 12.35
CA GLY A 255 -12.66 4.49 13.02
C GLY A 255 -13.62 3.30 12.98
N TYR A 256 -13.10 2.07 12.98
CA TYR A 256 -13.92 0.86 12.99
C TYR A 256 -13.76 0.14 14.33
N LEU A 257 -14.87 0.00 15.06
CA LEU A 257 -14.95 -0.79 16.29
C LEU A 257 -15.39 -2.19 15.89
N VAL A 258 -14.43 -3.09 15.71
CA VAL A 258 -14.65 -4.49 15.32
C VAL A 258 -14.26 -5.43 16.45
N ALA A 259 -15.09 -6.43 16.69
CA ALA A 259 -14.93 -7.47 17.70
C ALA A 259 -15.70 -8.72 17.26
N SER A 260 -15.35 -9.90 17.79
CA SER A 260 -16.05 -11.16 17.47
C SER A 260 -17.51 -11.16 17.92
N ASP A 261 -17.79 -10.54 19.07
CA ASP A 261 -19.09 -10.53 19.74
C ASP A 261 -19.30 -9.26 20.60
N ALA A 262 -20.43 -9.21 21.31
CA ALA A 262 -20.82 -8.08 22.14
C ALA A 262 -19.98 -7.90 23.42
N ALA A 263 -19.48 -8.99 24.01
CA ALA A 263 -18.61 -8.92 25.18
C ALA A 263 -17.23 -8.36 24.77
N LYS A 264 -16.68 -8.86 23.66
CA LYS A 264 -15.44 -8.33 23.07
C LYS A 264 -15.57 -6.89 22.59
N LEU A 265 -16.73 -6.47 22.07
CA LEU A 265 -16.99 -5.07 21.77
C LEU A 265 -17.01 -4.20 23.04
N SER A 266 -17.57 -4.71 24.15
CA SER A 266 -17.57 -4.02 25.44
C SER A 266 -16.15 -3.86 26.01
N GLU A 267 -15.34 -4.92 25.95
CA GLU A 267 -13.91 -4.87 26.31
C GLU A 267 -13.14 -3.84 25.46
N LEU A 268 -13.36 -3.83 24.14
CA LEU A 268 -12.78 -2.84 23.23
C LEU A 268 -13.23 -1.41 23.56
N VAL A 269 -14.50 -1.21 23.95
CA VAL A 269 -15.01 0.10 24.38
C VAL A 269 -14.30 0.57 25.65
N GLU A 270 -14.19 -0.27 26.69
CA GLU A 270 -13.50 0.11 27.91
C GLU A 270 -12.02 0.41 27.66
N ARG A 271 -11.36 -0.39 26.82
CA ARG A 271 -9.99 -0.11 26.38
C ARG A 271 -9.91 1.23 25.64
N THR A 272 -10.84 1.53 24.72
CA THR A 272 -10.91 2.80 23.98
C THR A 272 -11.19 4.03 24.86
N ILE A 273 -11.87 3.84 25.99
CA ILE A 273 -12.13 4.89 26.99
C ILE A 273 -10.87 5.15 27.84
N ASN A 274 -10.20 4.08 28.28
CA ASN A 274 -9.09 4.16 29.22
C ASN A 274 -7.71 4.35 28.55
N TYR A 275 -7.60 4.08 27.24
CA TYR A 275 -6.35 4.19 26.50
C TYR A 275 -5.74 5.59 26.56
N LYS A 276 -4.43 5.63 26.81
CA LYS A 276 -3.61 6.84 26.78
C LYS A 276 -2.62 6.73 25.63
N VAL A 277 -2.55 7.77 24.81
CA VAL A 277 -1.62 7.85 23.67
C VAL A 277 -0.20 7.54 24.15
N LEU A 278 0.46 6.59 23.48
CA LEU A 278 1.84 6.24 23.76
C LEU A 278 2.76 7.42 23.41
N GLY A 279 3.54 7.88 24.39
CA GLY A 279 4.65 8.80 24.14
C GLY A 279 5.71 8.11 23.28
N LYS A 280 6.39 8.86 22.40
CA LYS A 280 7.41 8.33 21.49
C LYS A 280 8.54 7.62 22.24
N ASP A 281 8.92 8.14 23.39
CA ASP A 281 9.85 7.54 24.35
C ASP A 281 9.43 6.13 24.77
N ARG A 282 8.12 5.88 24.97
CA ARG A 282 7.57 4.60 25.43
C ARG A 282 7.34 3.54 24.34
N ILE A 283 7.56 3.86 23.06
CA ILE A 283 7.37 2.89 21.96
C ILE A 283 8.41 1.75 22.07
N THR A 284 7.95 0.50 22.14
CA THR A 284 8.73 -0.75 22.05
C THR A 284 8.33 -1.50 20.75
N PRO A 285 9.06 -1.30 19.64
CA PRO A 285 8.59 -1.69 18.31
C PRO A 285 9.14 -3.04 17.83
N VAL A 286 8.26 -3.96 17.44
CA VAL A 286 8.64 -5.25 16.80
C VAL A 286 8.22 -5.25 15.33
N SER A 287 8.99 -5.95 14.49
CA SER A 287 8.64 -6.16 13.08
C SER A 287 8.67 -7.62 12.67
N ILE A 288 7.76 -8.03 11.78
CA ILE A 288 7.73 -9.35 11.15
C ILE A 288 7.85 -9.18 9.63
N GLY A 289 8.79 -9.90 9.01
CA GLY A 289 9.06 -9.84 7.58
C GLY A 289 9.20 -11.22 6.94
N ALA A 290 8.32 -11.55 5.99
CA ALA A 290 8.35 -12.83 5.31
C ALA A 290 9.36 -12.93 4.15
N ILE A 291 9.91 -14.13 3.92
CA ILE A 291 10.70 -14.53 2.75
C ILE A 291 9.99 -15.71 2.07
N GLU A 292 9.05 -15.38 1.16
CA GLU A 292 8.08 -16.34 0.60
C GLU A 292 7.86 -16.28 -0.92
N ASP A 293 8.34 -15.22 -1.58
CA ASP A 293 8.28 -15.03 -3.04
C ASP A 293 9.35 -15.87 -3.78
N ASN A 294 8.96 -16.54 -4.86
CA ASN A 294 9.85 -17.32 -5.72
C ASN A 294 10.84 -16.47 -6.55
N ASP A 295 10.55 -15.19 -6.79
CA ASP A 295 11.43 -14.30 -7.56
C ASP A 295 12.59 -13.87 -6.66
N SER A 296 13.82 -14.22 -7.05
CA SER A 296 15.00 -14.00 -6.22
C SER A 296 15.18 -12.53 -5.82
N ARG A 297 14.71 -11.61 -6.66
CA ARG A 297 14.78 -10.16 -6.46
C ARG A 297 13.69 -9.60 -5.53
N ARG A 298 12.93 -10.44 -4.82
CA ARG A 298 11.76 -10.04 -4.03
C ARG A 298 11.81 -10.44 -2.55
N TYR A 299 12.92 -10.12 -1.87
CA TYR A 299 12.95 -10.04 -0.40
C TYR A 299 12.10 -8.87 0.17
N ARG A 300 11.04 -8.42 -0.52
CA ARG A 300 10.34 -7.15 -0.26
C ARG A 300 9.70 -7.08 1.12
N SER A 301 9.27 -8.20 1.67
CA SER A 301 8.60 -8.23 2.99
C SER A 301 9.61 -8.23 4.14
N TYR A 302 10.65 -9.06 4.06
CA TYR A 302 11.87 -8.93 4.87
C TYR A 302 12.46 -7.50 4.84
N GLN A 303 12.64 -6.92 3.66
CA GLN A 303 13.22 -5.57 3.48
C GLN A 303 12.43 -4.49 4.23
N LYS A 304 11.09 -4.56 4.22
CA LYS A 304 10.24 -3.61 4.97
C LYS A 304 10.41 -3.74 6.49
N ALA A 305 10.53 -4.97 7.01
CA ALA A 305 10.83 -5.19 8.43
C ALA A 305 12.21 -4.60 8.81
N LYS A 306 13.24 -4.80 7.98
CA LYS A 306 14.56 -4.20 8.18
C LYS A 306 14.56 -2.67 8.06
N VAL A 307 13.70 -2.08 7.22
CA VAL A 307 13.48 -0.62 7.18
C VAL A 307 12.88 -0.11 8.49
N VAL A 308 11.87 -0.79 9.04
CA VAL A 308 11.28 -0.45 10.34
C VAL A 308 12.33 -0.54 11.45
N GLN A 309 13.09 -1.64 11.50
CA GLN A 309 14.17 -1.80 12.48
C GLN A 309 15.20 -0.66 12.39
N LYS A 310 15.65 -0.31 11.17
CA LYS A 310 16.60 0.79 10.95
C LYS A 310 16.03 2.15 11.38
N MET A 311 14.77 2.42 11.09
CA MET A 311 14.07 3.65 11.45
C MET A 311 14.03 3.87 12.98
N PHE A 312 13.86 2.79 13.75
CA PHE A 312 13.88 2.86 15.22
C PHE A 312 15.29 2.85 15.79
N SER A 313 16.25 2.14 15.19
CA SER A 313 17.66 2.21 15.62
C SER A 313 18.26 3.61 15.42
N GLN A 314 17.77 4.39 14.45
CA GLN A 314 18.11 5.80 14.27
C GLN A 314 17.54 6.74 15.36
N GLN A 315 16.73 6.20 16.27
CA GLN A 315 16.14 6.89 17.42
C GLN A 315 16.58 6.22 18.75
N ASP A 316 17.71 5.50 18.71
CA ASP A 316 18.28 4.74 19.83
C ASP A 316 17.31 3.73 20.48
N LYS A 317 16.37 3.20 19.68
CA LYS A 317 15.41 2.16 20.09
C LYS A 317 15.79 0.82 19.51
N GLU A 318 15.85 -0.19 20.37
CA GLU A 318 15.86 -1.59 19.93
C GLU A 318 14.58 -1.91 19.16
N SER A 319 14.70 -2.70 18.10
CA SER A 319 13.55 -3.17 17.34
C SER A 319 13.81 -4.57 16.78
N PRO A 320 13.33 -5.63 17.48
CA PRO A 320 13.46 -7.00 17.00
C PRO A 320 12.77 -7.21 15.65
N ALA A 321 13.42 -7.99 14.78
CA ALA A 321 12.93 -8.32 13.44
C ALA A 321 12.75 -9.86 13.31
N ILE A 322 11.51 -10.32 13.39
CA ILE A 322 11.13 -11.72 13.19
C ILE A 322 11.08 -12.01 11.68
N ILE A 323 12.03 -12.79 11.17
CA ILE A 323 12.16 -13.08 9.75
C ILE A 323 11.70 -14.50 9.46
N ILE A 324 10.58 -14.63 8.74
CA ILE A 324 9.87 -15.90 8.52
C ILE A 324 10.11 -16.39 7.10
N THR A 325 10.88 -17.47 6.94
CA THR A 325 11.17 -18.06 5.64
C THR A 325 10.24 -19.26 5.40
N THR A 326 9.43 -19.22 4.35
CA THR A 326 8.36 -20.22 4.12
C THR A 326 8.73 -21.32 3.12
N ARG A 327 9.94 -21.32 2.56
CA ARG A 327 10.41 -22.34 1.61
C ARG A 327 11.87 -22.70 1.86
N LYS A 328 12.18 -24.00 1.92
CA LYS A 328 13.57 -24.46 2.16
C LYS A 328 14.53 -24.00 1.06
N SER A 329 14.10 -24.03 -0.19
CA SER A 329 14.86 -23.54 -1.35
C SER A 329 15.21 -22.05 -1.29
N HIS A 330 14.62 -21.26 -0.38
CA HIS A 330 15.07 -19.89 -0.15
C HIS A 330 16.34 -19.81 0.69
N THR A 331 16.48 -20.68 1.69
CA THR A 331 17.66 -20.74 2.59
C THR A 331 18.90 -21.30 1.88
N GLU A 332 18.70 -22.04 0.80
CA GLU A 332 19.75 -22.69 0.00
C GLU A 332 20.32 -21.77 -1.10
N ARG A 333 19.80 -20.54 -1.24
CA ARG A 333 20.26 -19.58 -2.26
C ARG A 333 21.51 -18.82 -1.82
N ALA A 334 22.43 -18.59 -2.75
CA ALA A 334 23.65 -17.80 -2.54
C ALA A 334 23.39 -16.34 -2.12
N ASP A 335 22.20 -15.79 -2.39
CA ASP A 335 21.79 -14.44 -2.00
C ASP A 335 20.85 -14.38 -0.77
N PHE A 336 20.71 -15.49 -0.04
CA PHE A 336 19.96 -15.50 1.23
C PHE A 336 20.63 -14.60 2.28
N PRO A 337 19.87 -13.71 2.96
CA PRO A 337 20.47 -12.78 3.93
C PRO A 337 21.05 -13.51 5.14
N GLN A 338 22.18 -13.00 5.65
CA GLN A 338 22.70 -13.43 6.95
C GLN A 338 21.85 -12.83 8.07
N LEU A 339 21.03 -13.66 8.72
CA LEU A 339 20.10 -13.25 9.77
C LEU A 339 20.73 -13.37 11.17
N LYS A 340 21.73 -12.54 11.46
CA LYS A 340 22.47 -12.62 12.74
C LYS A 340 21.60 -12.16 13.91
N SER A 341 21.56 -12.94 14.99
CA SER A 341 20.85 -12.58 16.23
C SER A 341 21.40 -11.32 16.90
N SER A 342 22.71 -11.07 16.78
CA SER A 342 23.38 -9.84 17.25
C SER A 342 22.90 -8.56 16.58
N GLU A 343 22.13 -8.65 15.49
CA GLU A 343 21.50 -7.52 14.79
C GLU A 343 19.97 -7.47 15.07
N GLY A 344 19.51 -8.09 16.17
CA GLY A 344 18.10 -8.17 16.55
C GLY A 344 17.23 -9.03 15.64
N ASN A 345 17.82 -9.90 14.79
CA ASN A 345 17.04 -10.79 13.93
C ASN A 345 16.60 -12.07 14.68
N ILE A 346 15.33 -12.42 14.60
CA ILE A 346 14.78 -13.71 15.07
C ILE A 346 14.41 -14.53 13.84
N SER A 347 15.16 -15.60 13.56
CA SER A 347 14.96 -16.42 12.35
C SER A 347 13.96 -17.55 12.59
N MET A 348 12.90 -17.59 11.78
CA MET A 348 12.01 -18.75 11.66
C MET A 348 12.23 -19.41 10.30
N LEU A 349 12.99 -20.51 10.30
CA LEU A 349 13.39 -21.25 9.10
C LEU A 349 12.53 -22.50 8.89
N PRO A 350 12.27 -22.91 7.63
CA PRO A 350 11.34 -23.98 7.35
C PRO A 350 12.03 -25.35 7.40
N ASN A 351 11.35 -26.34 7.98
CA ASN A 351 11.81 -27.74 7.99
C ASN A 351 11.30 -28.56 6.79
N ALA A 352 10.28 -28.06 6.08
CA ALA A 352 9.70 -28.66 4.89
C ALA A 352 9.97 -27.82 3.63
N ALA A 353 9.78 -28.43 2.44
CA ALA A 353 9.98 -27.75 1.15
C ALA A 353 9.17 -26.43 1.04
N ARG A 354 7.95 -26.42 1.61
CA ARG A 354 7.15 -25.23 1.87
C ARG A 354 6.48 -25.38 3.24
N GLN A 355 6.49 -24.33 4.05
CA GLN A 355 5.90 -24.32 5.39
C GLN A 355 5.10 -23.04 5.62
N THR A 356 3.89 -23.19 6.13
CA THR A 356 3.19 -22.17 6.92
C THR A 356 3.36 -22.58 8.37
N PHE A 357 3.83 -21.68 9.24
CA PHE A 357 4.08 -22.01 10.64
C PHE A 357 2.78 -22.03 11.44
N ALA A 358 2.49 -23.13 12.13
CA ALA A 358 1.33 -23.26 13.02
C ALA A 358 1.56 -22.62 14.41
N SER A 359 2.83 -22.35 14.75
CA SER A 359 3.24 -21.72 16.00
C SER A 359 4.41 -20.76 15.77
N LEU A 360 4.55 -19.80 16.68
CA LEU A 360 5.71 -18.91 16.77
C LEU A 360 6.86 -19.63 17.49
N SER A 361 8.11 -19.22 17.24
CA SER A 361 9.26 -19.67 18.04
C SER A 361 9.26 -18.97 19.40
N ALA A 362 9.81 -19.60 20.44
CA ALA A 362 9.84 -19.00 21.78
C ALA A 362 10.43 -17.56 21.82
N PRO A 363 11.54 -17.24 21.12
CA PRO A 363 12.03 -15.86 21.04
C PRO A 363 11.06 -14.90 20.32
N ALA A 364 10.34 -15.37 19.30
CA ALA A 364 9.33 -14.56 18.61
C ALA A 364 8.11 -14.29 19.51
N THR A 365 7.63 -15.30 20.24
CA THR A 365 6.58 -15.14 21.25
C THR A 365 6.99 -14.17 22.36
N GLN A 366 8.22 -14.26 22.85
CA GLN A 366 8.73 -13.36 23.89
C GLN A 366 8.67 -11.90 23.44
N VAL A 367 9.33 -11.55 22.33
CA VAL A 367 9.38 -10.14 21.92
C VAL A 367 8.01 -9.59 21.55
N LEU A 368 7.07 -10.44 21.08
CA LEU A 368 5.69 -10.00 20.83
C LEU A 368 4.94 -9.71 22.12
N ASN A 369 5.10 -10.50 23.19
CA ASN A 369 4.47 -10.19 24.48
C ASN A 369 5.11 -8.99 25.22
N GLU A 370 6.24 -8.46 24.74
CA GLU A 370 6.97 -7.32 25.33
C GLU A 370 6.83 -6.02 24.50
N ASN A 371 6.20 -6.09 23.31
CA ASN A 371 6.05 -4.95 22.40
C ASN A 371 4.79 -4.13 22.65
N ASN A 372 4.74 -2.91 22.12
CA ASN A 372 3.50 -2.12 22.03
C ASN A 372 3.24 -1.49 20.65
N VAL A 373 4.11 -1.75 19.67
CA VAL A 373 3.89 -1.39 18.26
C VAL A 373 4.44 -2.49 17.34
N LEU A 374 3.54 -3.18 16.62
CA LEU A 374 3.88 -4.29 15.74
C LEU A 374 3.74 -3.92 14.27
N PHE A 375 4.78 -4.17 13.48
CA PHE A 375 4.76 -4.02 12.03
C PHE A 375 4.81 -5.38 11.34
N MET A 376 3.86 -5.70 10.47
CA MET A 376 3.81 -7.01 9.81
C MET A 376 3.83 -6.87 8.28
N PHE A 377 4.79 -7.53 7.62
CA PHE A 377 4.93 -7.53 6.17
C PHE A 377 5.07 -8.94 5.60
N GLY A 378 4.21 -9.26 4.64
CA GLY A 378 4.12 -10.56 3.99
C GLY A 378 2.86 -10.67 3.14
N HIS A 379 2.66 -11.82 2.55
CA HIS A 379 1.38 -12.20 1.95
C HIS A 379 0.44 -12.74 3.02
N GLY A 380 -0.85 -12.63 2.75
CA GLY A 380 -1.87 -13.22 3.60
C GLY A 380 -3.10 -13.68 2.83
N THR A 381 -3.84 -14.53 3.52
CA THR A 381 -5.15 -15.12 3.19
C THR A 381 -5.96 -15.09 4.50
N PRO A 382 -7.26 -15.46 4.54
CA PRO A 382 -8.06 -15.33 5.76
C PRO A 382 -7.49 -16.10 6.96
N GLU A 383 -6.84 -17.24 6.69
CA GLU A 383 -6.26 -18.18 7.66
C GLU A 383 -4.74 -18.02 7.89
N ARG A 384 -4.06 -17.16 7.11
CA ARG A 384 -2.60 -17.03 7.12
C ARG A 384 -2.13 -15.59 7.01
N ILE A 385 -1.23 -15.15 7.88
CA ILE A 385 -0.62 -13.80 7.86
C ILE A 385 0.90 -13.95 7.94
N VAL A 386 1.64 -13.25 7.08
CA VAL A 386 3.12 -13.17 7.06
C VAL A 386 3.89 -14.50 7.13
N GLY A 387 3.29 -15.60 6.67
CA GLY A 387 3.89 -16.94 6.69
C GLY A 387 3.49 -17.82 7.87
N THR A 388 2.70 -17.32 8.82
CA THR A 388 2.14 -18.09 9.94
C THR A 388 0.62 -18.27 9.78
N GLN A 389 0.06 -19.31 10.39
CA GLN A 389 -1.39 -19.43 10.59
C GLN A 389 -1.86 -18.32 11.56
N VAL A 390 -3.11 -17.88 11.45
CA VAL A 390 -3.68 -16.92 12.42
C VAL A 390 -3.64 -17.49 13.85
N ASP A 391 -3.89 -18.79 14.00
CA ASP A 391 -3.78 -19.52 15.27
C ASP A 391 -2.40 -19.47 15.94
N ALA A 392 -1.32 -19.20 15.18
CA ALA A 392 0.01 -19.07 15.78
C ALA A 392 0.10 -17.88 16.76
N PHE A 393 -0.82 -16.92 16.67
CA PHE A 393 -0.95 -15.76 17.57
C PHE A 393 -1.95 -16.00 18.71
N ALA A 394 -2.52 -17.20 18.87
CA ALA A 394 -3.60 -17.46 19.84
C ALA A 394 -3.22 -17.14 21.29
N GLY A 395 -1.95 -17.36 21.67
CA GLY A 395 -1.39 -17.05 22.99
C GLY A 395 -0.52 -15.80 23.03
N ILE A 396 -0.67 -14.88 22.06
CA ILE A 396 -0.06 -13.55 22.13
C ILE A 396 -1.05 -12.59 22.78
N ASP A 397 -0.56 -11.85 23.77
CA ASP A 397 -1.25 -10.74 24.39
C ASP A 397 -0.96 -9.47 23.57
N PHE A 398 -2.00 -8.85 23.03
CA PHE A 398 -1.91 -7.62 22.23
C PHE A 398 -2.27 -6.38 23.07
N SER A 399 -2.31 -6.47 24.40
CA SER A 399 -2.77 -5.41 25.31
C SER A 399 -2.11 -4.06 25.04
N ASP A 400 -2.96 -3.08 24.71
CA ASP A 400 -2.59 -1.70 24.35
C ASP A 400 -1.69 -1.54 23.09
N GLU A 401 -1.53 -2.59 22.29
CA GLU A 401 -0.66 -2.62 21.10
C GLU A 401 -1.28 -1.89 19.88
N LEU A 402 -0.42 -1.19 19.14
CA LEU A 402 -0.70 -0.63 17.82
C LEU A 402 -0.20 -1.55 16.70
N VAL A 403 -1.12 -2.18 15.96
CA VAL A 403 -0.81 -3.18 14.92
C VAL A 403 -0.84 -2.57 13.51
N PHE A 404 0.28 -2.62 12.81
CA PHE A 404 0.47 -2.10 11.46
C PHE A 404 0.68 -3.25 10.45
N CYS A 405 -0.41 -3.87 10.01
CA CYS A 405 -0.38 -5.11 9.24
C CYS A 405 -0.51 -4.90 7.72
N GLY A 406 0.62 -4.82 7.03
CA GLY A 406 0.76 -4.74 5.57
C GLY A 406 0.58 -6.05 4.81
N SER A 407 -0.17 -7.00 5.37
CA SER A 407 -0.51 -8.28 4.77
C SER A 407 -1.89 -8.23 4.10
N CYS A 408 -2.04 -8.91 2.96
CA CYS A 408 -3.37 -9.11 2.35
C CYS A 408 -4.31 -9.83 3.32
N MET A 409 -5.60 -9.49 3.27
CA MET A 409 -6.67 -10.15 4.04
C MET A 409 -6.49 -10.12 5.58
N SER A 410 -5.58 -9.31 6.12
CA SER A 410 -5.35 -9.13 7.56
C SER A 410 -6.56 -8.61 8.34
N ALA A 411 -7.45 -7.87 7.67
CA ALA A 411 -8.76 -7.47 8.19
C ALA A 411 -9.88 -8.01 7.29
N SER A 412 -9.71 -9.23 6.75
CA SER A 412 -10.75 -9.85 5.92
C SER A 412 -12.02 -10.12 6.72
N PRO A 413 -13.20 -9.91 6.10
CA PRO A 413 -14.47 -10.18 6.77
C PRO A 413 -14.74 -11.69 6.87
N TYR A 414 -15.71 -12.05 7.70
CA TYR A 414 -16.28 -13.40 7.72
C TYR A 414 -17.20 -13.66 6.52
N SER A 415 -17.85 -12.61 6.01
CA SER A 415 -18.65 -12.63 4.79
C SER A 415 -18.17 -11.56 3.82
N ALA A 416 -17.68 -11.95 2.64
CA ALA A 416 -17.19 -11.01 1.64
C ALA A 416 -18.21 -10.72 0.51
N ASP A 417 -18.17 -9.50 -0.02
CA ASP A 417 -18.93 -9.08 -1.20
C ASP A 417 -18.13 -9.19 -2.51
N ARG A 418 -16.79 -9.31 -2.41
CA ARG A 418 -15.87 -9.24 -3.57
C ARG A 418 -14.88 -10.39 -3.66
N LEU A 419 -14.60 -11.03 -2.54
CA LEU A 419 -13.67 -12.16 -2.44
C LEU A 419 -14.46 -13.46 -2.36
N ASN A 420 -14.01 -14.50 -3.04
CA ASN A 420 -14.43 -15.84 -2.68
C ASN A 420 -13.59 -16.31 -1.47
N LEU A 421 -14.26 -16.59 -0.35
CA LEU A 421 -13.66 -17.09 0.89
C LEU A 421 -13.82 -18.62 1.06
N ASP A 422 -14.32 -19.35 0.05
CA ASP A 422 -14.55 -20.80 0.08
C ASP A 422 -13.29 -21.63 0.39
N SER A 423 -12.09 -21.03 0.34
CA SER A 423 -10.85 -21.64 0.83
C SER A 423 -10.79 -21.68 2.37
N LYS A 424 -11.57 -22.62 2.90
CA LYS A 424 -11.68 -23.06 4.31
C LYS A 424 -12.48 -22.14 5.24
N LYS A 425 -13.46 -22.78 5.88
CA LYS A 425 -14.23 -22.27 7.03
C LYS A 425 -13.34 -22.23 8.27
N ASP A 426 -12.42 -21.27 8.32
CA ASP A 426 -11.72 -20.95 9.56
C ASP A 426 -12.55 -19.92 10.34
N ASP A 427 -12.75 -20.16 11.63
CA ASP A 427 -13.54 -19.32 12.53
C ASP A 427 -12.75 -18.09 13.02
N LYS A 428 -11.48 -17.95 12.62
CA LYS A 428 -10.63 -16.83 13.04
C LYS A 428 -10.22 -15.92 11.89
N ARG A 429 -10.10 -14.63 12.19
CA ARG A 429 -9.63 -13.57 11.28
C ARG A 429 -8.65 -12.72 12.06
N PHE A 430 -7.48 -12.42 11.48
CA PHE A 430 -6.38 -11.82 12.23
C PHE A 430 -6.74 -10.49 12.94
N ALA A 431 -7.45 -9.57 12.26
CA ALA A 431 -7.88 -8.33 12.90
C ALA A 431 -8.84 -8.55 14.08
N PHE A 432 -9.77 -9.49 13.98
CA PHE A 432 -10.67 -9.82 15.09
C PHE A 432 -9.86 -10.42 16.23
N HIS A 433 -9.02 -11.43 15.94
CA HIS A 433 -8.12 -12.04 16.92
C HIS A 433 -7.26 -11.01 17.68
N ALA A 434 -6.57 -10.10 16.98
CA ALA A 434 -5.72 -9.09 17.62
C ALA A 434 -6.53 -8.07 18.45
N MET A 435 -7.71 -7.66 17.98
CA MET A 435 -8.57 -6.72 18.72
C MET A 435 -9.22 -7.39 19.94
N ASP A 436 -9.69 -8.64 19.82
CA ASP A 436 -10.30 -9.40 20.91
C ASP A 436 -9.27 -9.80 21.99
N ASN A 437 -7.98 -9.90 21.63
CA ASN A 437 -6.84 -10.18 22.52
C ASN A 437 -6.04 -8.94 22.97
N GLY A 438 -6.58 -7.72 22.85
CA GLY A 438 -6.02 -6.56 23.55
C GLY A 438 -5.60 -5.36 22.70
N SER A 439 -5.50 -5.48 21.36
CA SER A 439 -5.01 -4.38 20.52
C SER A 439 -5.95 -3.16 20.58
N VAL A 440 -5.38 -1.98 20.72
CA VAL A 440 -6.14 -0.71 20.69
C VAL A 440 -6.47 -0.30 19.26
N MET A 441 -5.62 -0.66 18.31
CA MET A 441 -5.73 -0.22 16.92
C MET A 441 -5.01 -1.20 16.00
N ILE A 442 -5.72 -1.63 14.95
CA ILE A 442 -5.11 -2.30 13.80
C ILE A 442 -5.35 -1.52 12.51
N LEU A 443 -4.27 -1.26 11.76
CA LEU A 443 -4.35 -1.06 10.32
C LEU A 443 -4.24 -2.43 9.64
N GLY A 444 -5.32 -2.87 9.01
CA GLY A 444 -5.35 -4.08 8.19
C GLY A 444 -6.01 -3.88 6.84
N HIS A 445 -6.19 -4.97 6.10
CA HIS A 445 -6.70 -4.96 4.74
C HIS A 445 -7.79 -6.03 4.55
N MET A 446 -8.98 -5.62 4.11
CA MET A 446 -10.10 -6.55 3.85
C MET A 446 -9.84 -7.50 2.68
N GLY A 447 -8.92 -7.15 1.77
CA GLY A 447 -8.58 -7.93 0.60
C GLY A 447 -7.12 -7.78 0.20
N THR A 448 -6.83 -7.79 -1.11
CA THR A 448 -5.47 -7.62 -1.63
C THR A 448 -4.92 -6.21 -1.36
N CYS A 449 -3.63 -6.11 -1.10
CA CYS A 449 -2.98 -4.86 -0.69
C CYS A 449 -1.62 -4.64 -1.36
N GLY A 450 -1.15 -3.38 -1.34
CA GLY A 450 0.24 -3.04 -1.65
C GLY A 450 1.16 -3.08 -0.42
N GLY A 451 0.61 -3.27 0.78
CA GLY A 451 1.32 -3.20 2.06
C GLY A 451 1.94 -1.83 2.33
N PHE A 452 3.26 -1.80 2.49
CA PHE A 452 4.09 -0.67 2.97
C PHE A 452 3.69 0.74 2.51
N PRO A 453 3.37 1.01 1.22
CA PRO A 453 3.01 2.37 0.79
C PRO A 453 1.74 2.96 1.44
N LYS A 454 0.92 2.12 2.07
CA LYS A 454 -0.24 2.49 2.88
C LYS A 454 0.05 2.42 4.38
N VAL A 455 0.83 1.42 4.80
CA VAL A 455 1.16 1.19 6.21
C VAL A 455 2.06 2.28 6.76
N TYR A 456 3.11 2.65 6.02
CA TYR A 456 4.11 3.59 6.52
C TYR A 456 3.51 4.99 6.80
N PRO A 457 2.76 5.65 5.88
CA PRO A 457 2.17 6.96 6.17
C PRO A 457 1.16 6.93 7.31
N MET A 458 0.43 5.82 7.49
CA MET A 458 -0.49 5.65 8.63
C MET A 458 0.28 5.60 9.95
N ALA A 459 1.33 4.79 10.01
CA ALA A 459 2.13 4.61 11.21
C ALA A 459 2.86 5.90 11.61
N GLU A 460 3.45 6.59 10.63
CA GLU A 460 4.09 7.90 10.82
C GLU A 460 3.12 8.90 11.49
N HIS A 461 1.91 9.08 10.94
CA HIS A 461 0.89 9.96 11.54
C HIS A 461 0.47 9.55 12.96
N VAL A 462 0.19 8.26 13.18
CA VAL A 462 -0.26 7.78 14.51
C VAL A 462 0.84 7.93 15.56
N MET A 463 2.09 7.60 15.22
CA MET A 463 3.25 7.77 16.13
C MET A 463 3.63 9.24 16.33
N ASP A 464 3.27 10.14 15.41
CA ASP A 464 3.33 11.60 15.59
C ASP A 464 2.19 12.16 16.45
N GLY A 465 1.29 11.31 16.95
CA GLY A 465 0.23 11.67 17.90
C GLY A 465 -1.11 12.01 17.26
N LEU A 466 -1.29 11.80 15.95
CA LEU A 466 -2.61 11.92 15.34
C LEU A 466 -3.50 10.75 15.77
N SER A 467 -4.80 11.03 15.86
CA SER A 467 -5.78 9.96 16.01
C SER A 467 -5.72 8.99 14.83
N SER A 468 -6.00 7.71 15.09
CA SER A 468 -6.07 6.69 14.03
C SER A 468 -7.07 7.07 12.93
N GLY A 469 -8.22 7.67 13.28
CA GLY A 469 -9.19 8.12 12.30
C GLY A 469 -8.73 9.28 11.42
N GLU A 470 -7.94 10.21 11.96
CA GLU A 470 -7.36 11.30 11.17
C GLU A 470 -6.25 10.78 10.25
N ALA A 471 -5.34 9.94 10.77
CA ALA A 471 -4.32 9.27 9.96
C ALA A 471 -4.96 8.47 8.80
N TYR A 472 -6.06 7.76 9.07
CA TYR A 472 -6.82 7.02 8.07
C TYR A 472 -7.47 7.93 7.04
N GLN A 473 -8.11 9.02 7.46
CA GLN A 473 -8.73 10.01 6.56
C GLN A 473 -7.68 10.59 5.61
N ARG A 474 -6.54 11.05 6.12
CA ARG A 474 -5.44 11.59 5.31
C ARG A 474 -4.89 10.57 4.30
N LEU A 475 -4.74 9.31 4.71
CA LEU A 475 -4.34 8.21 3.82
C LEU A 475 -5.38 7.96 2.72
N MET A 476 -6.67 7.87 3.07
CA MET A 476 -7.72 7.61 2.11
C MET A 476 -7.95 8.78 1.16
N ASN A 477 -7.87 10.02 1.62
CA ASN A 477 -7.96 11.22 0.78
C ASN A 477 -6.80 11.28 -0.23
N SER A 478 -5.61 10.78 0.13
CA SER A 478 -4.47 10.60 -0.81
C SER A 478 -4.74 9.50 -1.87
N ILE A 479 -5.40 8.41 -1.49
CA ILE A 479 -5.72 7.29 -2.41
C ILE A 479 -6.89 7.63 -3.35
N ILE A 480 -7.92 8.31 -2.83
CA ILE A 480 -9.09 8.80 -3.57
C ILE A 480 -8.63 9.91 -4.53
N GLY A 481 -7.97 10.95 -4.01
CA GLY A 481 -7.60 12.13 -4.80
C GLY A 481 -8.84 12.76 -5.44
N THR A 482 -8.86 12.84 -6.76
CA THR A 482 -10.00 13.32 -7.56
C THR A 482 -10.88 12.19 -8.11
N LYS A 483 -10.65 10.93 -7.72
CA LYS A 483 -11.35 9.76 -8.27
C LYS A 483 -12.64 9.48 -7.52
N ALA A 484 -13.70 9.15 -8.23
CA ALA A 484 -14.94 8.67 -7.61
C ALA A 484 -14.71 7.36 -6.83
N ILE A 485 -15.29 7.25 -5.63
CA ILE A 485 -15.26 6.01 -4.86
C ILE A 485 -16.03 4.92 -5.63
N PRO A 486 -15.44 3.72 -5.86
CA PRO A 486 -16.01 2.69 -6.74
C PRO A 486 -17.46 2.31 -6.43
N ALA A 487 -18.18 1.87 -7.47
CA ALA A 487 -19.51 1.26 -7.31
C ALA A 487 -19.48 0.02 -6.38
N TYR A 488 -20.63 -0.27 -5.78
CA TYR A 488 -20.81 -1.44 -4.93
C TYR A 488 -20.77 -2.73 -5.76
N SER A 489 -20.21 -3.79 -5.19
CA SER A 489 -20.25 -5.13 -5.78
C SER A 489 -21.68 -5.67 -5.71
N ARG A 490 -22.16 -6.29 -6.79
CA ARG A 490 -23.33 -7.18 -6.68
C ARG A 490 -22.88 -8.43 -5.92
N ALA A 491 -23.69 -8.91 -4.98
CA ALA A 491 -23.42 -10.17 -4.31
C ALA A 491 -23.22 -11.28 -5.35
N ALA A 492 -22.30 -12.21 -5.09
CA ALA A 492 -22.11 -13.37 -5.96
C ALA A 492 -23.45 -14.09 -6.13
N PRO A 493 -23.86 -14.45 -7.37
CA PRO A 493 -25.13 -15.14 -7.57
C PRO A 493 -25.11 -16.48 -6.83
N CYS A 494 -26.14 -16.73 -6.01
CA CYS A 494 -26.32 -18.03 -5.36
C CYS A 494 -26.36 -19.13 -6.43
N LYS A 495 -25.33 -20.00 -6.43
CA LYS A 495 -25.35 -21.27 -7.16
C LYS A 495 -26.46 -22.15 -6.57
N GLY A 496 -27.67 -22.03 -7.11
CA GLY A 496 -28.86 -22.72 -6.63
C GLY A 496 -30.18 -22.02 -6.98
N CYS A 497 -30.17 -20.69 -7.13
CA CYS A 497 -31.37 -19.93 -7.50
C CYS A 497 -31.59 -19.85 -9.01
N GLN A 498 -31.65 -21.02 -9.68
CA GLN A 498 -32.46 -21.16 -10.89
C GLN A 498 -33.87 -21.56 -10.46
N SER A 499 -34.68 -20.57 -10.08
CA SER A 499 -36.09 -20.77 -9.82
C SER A 499 -36.82 -21.06 -11.14
N ARG A 500 -37.45 -22.24 -11.22
CA ARG A 500 -38.48 -22.56 -12.22
C ARG A 500 -39.59 -21.50 -12.18
N SER A 501 -39.92 -20.89 -13.33
CA SER A 501 -41.28 -20.50 -13.76
C SER A 501 -41.20 -19.48 -14.90
N GLY A 502 -41.72 -19.84 -16.08
CA GLY A 502 -41.68 -19.02 -17.31
C GLY A 502 -41.32 -19.89 -18.49
#